data_AF-X1JS37-F1
#
_entry.id   AF-X1JS37-F1
#
_cell.length_a   1.000
_cell.length_b   1.000
_cell.length_c   1.000
_cell.angle_alpha   90.00
_cell.angle_beta   90.00
_cell.angle_gamma   90.00
#
_symmetry.space_group_name_H-M   'P 1'
#
loop_
_entity.id
_entity.type
_entity.pdbx_description
1 polymer ?
#
loop_
_entity_poly.entity_id
_entity_poly.type
_entity_poly.pdbx_seq_one_letter_code
_entity_poly.pdbx_strand_id
1 'polypeptide(L)'
;MDRQEIIKKTELFVKQNLSKDSTGHDWWHIHRVRSLAKRIAREEGADIFIVELVALLHDIGDYKFFQGDEEAGAVKVREWLSSLEISPLLIDKIVEITS
;
A
#
# COMPACT_ATOMS: atom_id res chain seq x y z
N MET A 1 -13.21 11.13 3.78
CA MET A 1 -11.91 11.58 4.34
C MET A 1 -11.11 12.35 3.30
N ASP A 2 -10.17 13.21 3.72
CA ASP A 2 -9.21 13.83 2.79
C ASP A 2 -8.11 12.83 2.36
N ARG A 3 -7.54 13.03 1.16
CA ARG A 3 -6.46 12.20 0.60
C ARG A 3 -5.26 12.13 1.54
N GLN A 4 -4.86 13.23 2.19
CA GLN A 4 -3.71 13.20 3.11
C GLN A 4 -4.00 12.40 4.38
N GLU A 5 -5.26 12.43 4.86
CA GLU A 5 -5.67 11.65 6.02
C GLU A 5 -5.64 10.15 5.71
N ILE A 6 -6.11 9.76 4.53
CA ILE A 6 -6.05 8.38 4.02
C ILE A 6 -4.59 7.89 4.01
N ILE A 7 -3.68 8.67 3.42
CA ILE A 7 -2.25 8.32 3.37
C ILE A 7 -1.67 8.15 4.78
N LYS A 8 -1.97 9.05 5.72
CA LYS A 8 -1.47 8.97 7.10
C LYS A 8 -1.97 7.73 7.82
N LYS A 9 -3.27 7.39 7.68
CA LYS A 9 -3.82 6.16 8.27
C LYS A 9 -3.17 4.92 7.66
N THR A 10 -3.01 4.87 6.35
CA THR A 10 -2.36 3.75 5.67
C THR A 10 -0.90 3.60 6.09
N GLU A 11 -0.15 4.71 6.22
CA GLU A 11 1.21 4.68 6.75
C GLU A 11 1.29 4.09 8.17
N LEU A 12 0.38 4.48 9.07
CA LEU A 12 0.33 3.92 10.42
C LEU A 12 0.00 2.43 10.41
N PHE A 13 -0.97 2.03 9.59
CA PHE A 13 -1.34 0.63 9.42
C PHE A 13 -0.15 -0.22 8.94
N VAL A 14 0.59 0.25 7.94
CA VAL A 14 1.76 -0.45 7.40
C VAL A 14 2.88 -0.52 8.45
N LYS A 15 3.19 0.59 9.14
CA LYS A 15 4.16 0.60 10.24
C LYS A 15 3.83 -0.44 11.31
N GLN A 16 2.57 -0.55 11.69
CA GLN A 16 2.12 -1.50 12.71
C GLN A 16 2.25 -2.94 12.24
N ASN A 17 1.85 -3.24 10.99
CA ASN A 17 1.95 -4.59 10.43
C ASN A 17 3.40 -5.05 10.24
N LEU A 18 4.30 -4.14 9.83
CA LEU A 18 5.71 -4.46 9.56
C LEU A 18 6.62 -4.29 10.78
N SER A 19 6.10 -3.84 11.91
CA SER A 19 6.90 -3.60 13.14
C SER A 19 7.60 -4.86 13.70
N LYS A 20 7.19 -6.05 13.25
CA LYS A 20 7.71 -7.35 13.71
C LYS A 20 8.53 -8.08 12.66
N ASP A 21 8.68 -7.52 11.46
CA ASP A 21 9.43 -8.17 10.40
C ASP A 21 10.93 -7.87 10.54
N SER A 22 11.75 -8.92 10.43
CA SER A 22 13.22 -8.87 10.50
C SER A 22 13.89 -9.38 9.22
N THR A 23 13.11 -9.66 8.18
CA THR A 23 13.58 -10.28 6.92
C THR A 23 13.99 -9.27 5.84
N GLY A 24 13.82 -7.97 6.10
CA GLY A 24 14.16 -6.89 5.16
C GLY A 24 12.95 -6.15 4.58
N HIS A 25 11.72 -6.64 4.82
CA HIS A 25 10.45 -5.98 4.50
C HIS A 25 9.99 -5.03 5.61
N ASP A 26 10.95 -4.34 6.24
CA ASP A 26 10.65 -3.43 7.33
C ASP A 26 10.03 -2.12 6.82
N TRP A 27 9.58 -1.28 7.75
CA TRP A 27 9.07 0.05 7.43
C TRP A 27 10.05 0.88 6.55
N TRP A 28 11.36 0.71 6.74
CA TRP A 28 12.35 1.50 6.01
C TRP A 28 12.42 1.11 4.54
N HIS A 29 12.24 -0.17 4.20
CA HIS A 29 12.04 -0.60 2.82
C HIS A 29 10.86 0.10 2.17
N ILE A 30 9.67 0.03 2.79
CA ILE A 30 8.46 0.71 2.27
C ILE A 30 8.68 2.22 2.14
N HIS A 31 9.32 2.85 3.12
CA HIS A 31 9.59 4.27 3.09
C HIS A 31 10.48 4.68 1.91
N ARG A 32 11.51 3.88 1.59
CA ARG A 32 12.38 4.13 0.42
C ARG A 32 11.62 3.96 -0.89
N VAL A 33 10.85 2.87 -1.03
CA VAL A 33 10.03 2.59 -2.22
C VAL A 33 9.01 3.72 -2.44
N ARG A 34 8.25 4.09 -1.41
CA ARG A 34 7.31 5.22 -1.43
C ARG A 34 7.99 6.52 -1.86
N SER A 35 9.16 6.84 -1.30
CA SER A 35 9.87 8.08 -1.61
C SER A 35 10.29 8.14 -3.08
N LEU A 36 10.78 7.02 -3.61
CA LEU A 36 11.16 6.89 -5.02
C LEU A 36 9.94 6.96 -5.94
N ALA A 37 8.89 6.20 -5.64
CA ALA A 37 7.65 6.16 -6.42
C ALA A 37 7.00 7.55 -6.51
N LYS A 38 6.98 8.31 -5.40
CA LYS A 38 6.49 9.70 -5.40
C LYS A 38 7.32 10.66 -6.24
N ARG A 39 8.62 10.40 -6.41
CA ARG A 39 9.48 11.21 -7.29
C ARG A 39 9.17 10.91 -8.74
N ILE A 40 9.15 9.62 -9.11
CA ILE A 40 8.80 9.16 -10.46
C ILE A 40 7.41 9.66 -10.85
N ALA A 41 6.42 9.54 -9.96
CA ALA A 41 5.05 10.00 -10.24
C ALA A 41 4.97 11.51 -10.55
N ARG A 42 5.81 12.33 -9.91
CA ARG A 42 5.87 13.77 -10.20
C ARG A 42 6.48 14.06 -11.57
N GLU A 43 7.50 13.30 -11.95
CA GLU A 43 8.20 13.44 -13.24
C GLU A 43 7.31 12.96 -14.39
N GLU A 44 6.58 11.86 -14.20
CA GLU A 44 5.71 11.23 -15.20
C GLU A 44 4.27 11.79 -15.21
N GLY A 45 3.93 12.69 -14.29
CA GLY A 45 2.57 13.25 -14.17
C GLY A 45 1.50 12.24 -13.72
N ALA A 46 1.89 11.18 -13.01
CA ALA A 46 0.98 10.18 -12.46
C ALA A 46 0.23 10.69 -11.21
N ASP A 47 -0.91 10.08 -10.88
CA ASP A 47 -1.65 10.42 -9.67
C ASP A 47 -0.86 9.99 -8.42
N ILE A 48 -0.24 10.97 -7.76
CA ILE A 48 0.57 10.79 -6.55
C ILE A 48 -0.20 10.05 -5.45
N PHE A 49 -1.52 10.29 -5.33
CA PHE A 49 -2.32 9.65 -4.30
C PHE A 49 -2.40 8.14 -4.50
N ILE A 50 -2.64 7.70 -5.75
CA ILE A 50 -2.71 6.28 -6.11
C ILE A 50 -1.33 5.64 -5.94
N VAL A 51 -0.28 6.28 -6.49
CA VAL A 51 1.08 5.77 -6.41
C VAL A 51 1.55 5.62 -4.96
N GLU A 52 1.22 6.59 -4.11
CA GLU A 52 1.59 6.55 -2.70
C GLU A 52 0.85 5.45 -1.92
N LEU A 53 -0.43 5.21 -2.21
CA LEU A 53 -1.19 4.10 -1.62
C LEU A 53 -0.64 2.73 -2.05
N VAL A 54 -0.40 2.55 -3.35
CA VAL A 54 0.18 1.32 -3.89
C VAL A 54 1.55 1.06 -3.26
N ALA A 55 2.43 2.07 -3.23
CA ALA A 55 3.76 1.91 -2.66
C ALA A 55 3.73 1.60 -1.15
N LEU A 56 2.74 2.09 -0.41
CA LEU A 56 2.57 1.74 1.00
C LEU A 56 2.09 0.29 1.19
N LEU A 57 1.24 -0.22 0.29
CA LEU A 57 0.54 -1.49 0.45
C LEU A 57 1.15 -2.67 -0.30
N HIS A 58 2.08 -2.45 -1.24
CA HIS A 58 2.63 -3.50 -2.10
C HIS A 58 3.13 -4.74 -1.34
N ASP A 59 3.91 -4.53 -0.28
CA ASP A 59 4.42 -5.65 0.54
C ASP A 59 3.35 -6.24 1.47
N ILE A 60 2.28 -5.50 1.82
CA ILE A 60 1.16 -6.07 2.59
C ILE A 60 0.29 -6.97 1.70
N GLY A 61 0.22 -6.67 0.40
CA GLY A 61 -0.45 -7.49 -0.62
C GLY A 61 0.39 -8.67 -1.10
N ASP A 62 1.70 -8.69 -0.83
CA ASP A 62 2.60 -9.75 -1.29
C ASP A 62 2.31 -11.08 -0.54
N TYR A 63 2.07 -12.13 -1.32
CA TYR A 63 1.83 -13.50 -0.89
C TYR A 63 2.92 -14.06 0.04
N LYS A 64 4.13 -13.46 0.06
CA LYS A 64 5.21 -13.86 0.96
C LYS A 64 4.83 -13.70 2.43
N PHE A 65 3.95 -12.76 2.77
CA PHE A 65 3.39 -12.63 4.13
C PHE A 65 2.37 -13.72 4.47
N PHE A 66 1.77 -14.36 3.46
CA PHE A 66 0.73 -15.37 3.60
C PHE A 66 1.15 -16.75 3.09
N GLN A 67 2.44 -17.07 3.17
CA GLN A 67 3.00 -18.39 2.81
C GLN A 67 2.71 -18.82 1.34
N GLY A 68 2.53 -17.88 0.41
CA GLY A 68 2.20 -18.21 -0.98
C GLY A 68 0.76 -17.91 -1.40
N ASP A 69 -0.07 -17.37 -0.49
CA ASP A 69 -1.46 -17.04 -0.80
C ASP A 69 -1.61 -15.58 -1.27
N GLU A 70 -1.60 -15.39 -2.59
CA GLU A 70 -1.85 -14.10 -3.26
C GLU A 70 -3.27 -13.58 -2.98
N GLU A 71 -4.25 -14.48 -2.84
CA GLU A 71 -5.65 -14.13 -2.63
C GLU A 71 -5.84 -13.51 -1.23
N ALA A 72 -5.16 -14.05 -0.22
CA ALA A 72 -5.15 -13.50 1.14
C ALA A 72 -4.55 -12.07 1.21
N GLY A 73 -3.51 -11.79 0.43
CA GLY A 73 -2.90 -10.46 0.35
C GLY A 73 -3.85 -9.42 -0.26
N ALA A 74 -4.45 -9.75 -1.41
CA ALA A 74 -5.43 -8.90 -2.08
C ALA A 74 -6.66 -8.61 -1.19
N VAL A 75 -7.16 -9.63 -0.48
CA VAL A 75 -8.28 -9.48 0.47
C VAL A 75 -7.93 -8.48 1.57
N LYS A 76 -6.75 -8.58 2.20
CA LYS A 76 -6.36 -7.66 3.27
C LYS A 76 -6.21 -6.20 2.80
N VAL A 77 -5.67 -5.99 1.61
CA VAL A 77 -5.59 -4.66 0.99
C VAL A 77 -6.99 -4.10 0.71
N ARG A 78 -7.89 -4.92 0.16
CA ARG A 78 -9.28 -4.54 -0.11
C ARG A 78 -10.05 -4.19 1.17
N GLU A 79 -9.92 -5.00 2.21
CA GLU A 79 -10.54 -4.75 3.52
C GLU A 79 -10.05 -3.43 4.13
N TRP A 80 -8.74 -3.21 4.11
CA TRP A 80 -8.15 -1.96 4.60
C TRP A 80 -8.68 -0.74 3.84
N LEU A 81 -8.64 -0.76 2.51
CA LEU A 81 -9.09 0.39 1.70
C LEU A 81 -10.60 0.63 1.83
N SER A 82 -11.39 -0.44 1.97
CA SER A 82 -12.85 -0.34 2.21
C SER A 82 -13.15 0.33 3.54
N SER A 83 -12.33 0.08 4.58
CA SER A 83 -12.46 0.73 5.89
C SER A 83 -12.18 2.24 5.86
N LEU A 84 -11.52 2.73 4.81
CA LEU A 84 -11.21 4.15 4.61
C LEU A 84 -12.25 4.88 3.73
N GLU A 85 -13.37 4.22 3.42
CA GLU A 85 -14.46 4.75 2.58
C GLU A 85 -14.00 5.15 1.16
N ILE A 86 -13.00 4.44 0.63
CA ILE A 86 -12.52 4.62 -0.74
C ILE A 86 -13.52 3.99 -1.72
N SER A 87 -13.70 4.60 -2.90
CA SER A 87 -14.64 4.07 -3.89
C SER A 87 -14.18 2.69 -4.40
N PRO A 88 -15.12 1.74 -4.63
CA PRO A 88 -14.78 0.39 -5.08
C PRO A 88 -13.91 0.36 -6.33
N LEU A 89 -14.19 1.23 -7.30
CA LEU A 89 -13.41 1.35 -8.54
C LEU A 89 -11.92 1.69 -8.28
N LEU A 90 -11.65 2.54 -7.28
CA LEU A 90 -10.29 2.90 -6.93
C LEU A 90 -9.61 1.79 -6.12
N ILE A 91 -10.37 1.07 -5.29
CA ILE A 91 -9.87 -0.11 -4.56
C ILE A 91 -9.42 -1.18 -5.56
N ASP A 92 -10.26 -1.52 -6.54
CA ASP A 92 -9.92 -2.53 -7.54
C ASP A 92 -8.66 -2.14 -8.32
N LYS A 93 -8.54 -0.87 -8.71
CA LYS A 93 -7.33 -0.35 -9.35
C LYS A 93 -6.08 -0.46 -8.47
N ILE A 94 -6.19 -0.21 -7.17
CA ILE A 94 -5.04 -0.32 -6.26
C ILE A 94 -4.66 -1.79 -6.07
N VAL A 95 -5.64 -2.66 -5.84
CA VAL A 95 -5.44 -4.11 -5.68
C VAL A 95 -4.78 -4.71 -6.91
N GLU A 96 -5.23 -4.35 -8.12
CA GLU A 96 -4.65 -4.79 -9.39
C GLU A 96 -3.16 -4.45 -9.51
N ILE A 97 -2.71 -3.31 -8.98
CA ILE A 97 -1.31 -2.88 -9.06
C ILE A 97 -0.46 -3.55 -7.96
N THR A 98 -1.06 -3.89 -6.82
CA THR A 98 -0.34 -4.48 -5.67
C THR A 98 -0.28 -6.01 -5.67
N SER A 99 -1.06 -6.67 -6.52
CA SER A 99 -1.10 -8.14 -6.65
C SER A 99 -0.02 -8.65 -7.60
#